data_AF-A0A976HRC5-F1
#
_entry.id   AF-A0A976HRC5-F1
#
_cell.length_a   1.000
_cell.length_b   1.000
_cell.length_c   1.000
_cell.angle_alpha   90.00
_cell.angle_beta   90.00
_cell.angle_gamma   90.00
#
_symmetry.space_group_name_H-M   'P 1'
#
loop_
_entity.id
_entity.type
_entity.pdbx_description
1 polymer ?
#
loop_
_entity_poly.entity_id
_entity_poly.type
_entity_poly.pdbx_seq_one_letter_code
_entity_poly.pdbx_strand_id
1 'polypeptide(L)'
;MSYRVWYSTEGFANYIIANTDLYKKELTKRKMYESDANNAKNFHTLPDHIKQILYLDAPDLIVEINAEPIFSIEISAEAGTGHNAFQRFARLAASVENNVPAFYIYPEAAIITRQNSEPKWDKINPLILRALDNIMSIYQIPALLYYFPTDFRIHSPNESPNLNTKGLQYERDIDYAGCPESKHEEMKMLFSAINEVLKVVEENGVIKGREKLLGNRVILNRRNFMTQEFANKGGNENMSPLTATIKVSTNYLLNFLSKHENRDYKIGELLRSREETIIYKVDATFRGDPYPGALAAIDYLACREGKTFEERRYNLVLAWGNLNIDRDNETLVLTSSKSTIQDFIEAVQASENKNLLSKNYSDLDSHEIPRYYMQVRYGSTFSKVKHIRVFSYFADAILFPDGALWRDA
;
A
#
# COMPACT_ATOMS: atom_id res chain seq x y z
N MET A 1 -5.82 12.13 28.02
CA MET A 1 -5.35 12.31 26.62
C MET A 1 -6.55 12.10 25.72
N SER A 2 -6.76 12.93 24.70
CA SER A 2 -7.94 12.79 23.83
C SER A 2 -7.62 11.82 22.69
N TYR A 3 -8.34 10.71 22.63
CA TYR A 3 -8.22 9.73 21.57
C TYR A 3 -9.19 10.03 20.43
N ARG A 4 -8.75 9.76 19.21
CA ARG A 4 -9.65 9.75 18.06
C ARG A 4 -9.37 8.56 17.16
N VAL A 5 -10.44 7.93 16.70
CA VAL A 5 -10.42 6.80 15.77
C VAL A 5 -11.04 7.23 14.46
N TRP A 6 -10.22 7.31 13.42
CA TRP A 6 -10.65 7.52 12.05
C TRP A 6 -10.95 6.17 11.40
N TYR A 7 -12.12 6.00 10.81
CA TYR A 7 -12.57 4.70 10.33
C TYR A 7 -13.11 4.75 8.90
N SER A 8 -12.78 3.72 8.12
CA SER A 8 -13.49 3.38 6.89
C SER A 8 -14.83 2.73 7.24
N THR A 9 -14.83 1.66 8.05
CA THR A 9 -16.05 0.97 8.49
C THR A 9 -16.21 1.10 10.00
N GLU A 10 -17.36 1.58 10.46
CA GLU A 10 -17.58 1.83 11.90
C GLU A 10 -17.60 0.54 12.73
N GLY A 11 -18.15 -0.55 12.19
CA GLY A 11 -18.16 -1.86 12.86
C GLY A 11 -16.75 -2.36 13.18
N PHE A 12 -15.81 -2.20 12.24
CA PHE A 12 -14.41 -2.56 12.47
C PHE A 12 -13.74 -1.66 13.51
N ALA A 13 -14.06 -0.36 13.54
CA ALA A 13 -13.59 0.52 14.59
C ALA A 13 -14.10 0.11 15.97
N ASN A 14 -15.39 -0.22 16.09
CA ASN A 14 -15.97 -0.71 17.34
C ASN A 14 -15.31 -2.03 17.77
N TYR A 15 -15.05 -2.94 16.84
CA TYR A 15 -14.36 -4.20 17.09
C TYR A 15 -12.96 -3.99 17.69
N ILE A 16 -12.15 -3.10 17.10
CA ILE A 16 -10.81 -2.77 17.61
C ILE A 16 -10.91 -2.10 18.99
N ILE A 17 -11.84 -1.17 19.18
CA ILE A 17 -12.03 -0.48 20.46
C ILE A 17 -12.40 -1.49 21.57
N ALA A 18 -13.38 -2.35 21.32
CA ALA A 18 -13.90 -3.30 22.31
C ALA A 18 -12.86 -4.34 22.76
N ASN A 19 -11.91 -4.69 21.88
CA ASN A 19 -10.92 -5.73 22.14
C ASN A 19 -9.54 -5.21 22.56
N THR A 20 -9.37 -3.90 22.72
CA THR A 20 -8.09 -3.27 23.11
C THR A 20 -8.29 -2.31 24.29
N ASP A 21 -7.23 -1.82 24.91
CA ASP A 21 -7.33 -0.86 26.01
C ASP A 21 -7.94 0.50 25.61
N LEU A 22 -8.27 0.70 24.32
CA LEU A 22 -9.05 1.83 23.84
C LEU A 22 -10.44 1.92 24.47
N TYR A 23 -11.12 0.81 24.80
CA TYR A 23 -12.46 0.89 25.44
C TYR A 23 -12.44 1.63 26.78
N LYS A 24 -11.27 1.70 27.44
CA LYS A 24 -11.07 2.39 28.71
C LYS A 24 -10.81 3.89 28.55
N LYS A 25 -10.69 4.38 27.30
CA LYS A 25 -10.25 5.74 26.99
C LYS A 25 -11.44 6.61 26.59
N GLU A 26 -11.32 7.90 26.87
CA GLU A 26 -12.20 8.90 26.29
C GLU A 26 -11.81 9.09 24.81
N LEU A 27 -12.69 8.62 23.92
CA LEU A 27 -12.42 8.58 22.49
C LEU A 27 -13.55 9.18 21.66
N THR A 28 -13.19 9.76 20.53
CA THR A 28 -14.13 10.19 19.49
C THR A 28 -13.92 9.37 18.23
N LYS A 29 -15.00 8.89 17.60
CA LYS A 29 -14.93 8.22 16.29
C LYS A 29 -15.25 9.23 15.20
N ARG A 30 -14.55 9.18 14.07
CA ARG A 30 -14.80 10.01 12.89
C ARG A 30 -14.69 9.18 11.62
N LYS A 31 -15.64 9.36 10.70
CA LYS A 31 -15.56 8.77 9.37
C LYS A 31 -14.30 9.30 8.67
N MET A 32 -13.52 8.39 8.12
CA MET A 32 -12.39 8.68 7.26
C MET A 32 -12.86 8.71 5.82
N TYR A 33 -12.69 9.84 5.15
CA TYR A 33 -12.97 9.98 3.73
C TYR A 33 -11.71 9.60 2.94
N GLU A 34 -11.76 8.57 2.12
CA GLU A 34 -10.55 7.86 1.68
C GLU A 34 -9.73 8.66 0.63
N SER A 35 -10.37 9.52 -0.15
CA SER A 35 -9.75 10.43 -1.12
C SER A 35 -10.72 11.49 -1.61
N ASP A 36 -10.20 12.59 -2.16
CA ASP A 36 -11.02 13.58 -2.89
C ASP A 36 -11.59 12.97 -4.18
N ALA A 37 -10.87 12.02 -4.79
CA ALA A 37 -11.35 11.25 -5.94
C ALA A 37 -12.68 10.52 -5.66
N ASN A 38 -12.86 9.95 -4.47
CA ASN A 38 -14.06 9.17 -4.13
C ASN A 38 -15.06 9.98 -3.28
N ASN A 39 -14.59 10.93 -2.46
CA ASN A 39 -15.39 11.64 -1.47
C ASN A 39 -15.17 13.17 -1.55
N ALA A 40 -15.26 13.73 -2.75
CA ALA A 40 -15.00 15.15 -3.04
C ALA A 40 -15.66 16.12 -2.04
N LYS A 41 -16.91 15.84 -1.64
CA LYS A 41 -17.69 16.72 -0.76
C LYS A 41 -17.10 16.85 0.65
N ASN A 42 -16.44 15.82 1.19
CA ASN A 42 -16.06 15.80 2.60
C ASN A 42 -14.56 15.59 2.84
N PHE A 43 -13.79 15.15 1.84
CA PHE A 43 -12.36 14.87 2.03
C PHE A 43 -11.56 16.06 2.59
N HIS A 44 -11.90 17.27 2.15
CA HIS A 44 -11.23 18.50 2.60
C HIS A 44 -11.34 18.74 4.12
N THR A 45 -12.35 18.16 4.77
CA THR A 45 -12.59 18.29 6.22
C THR A 45 -11.61 17.48 7.08
N LEU A 46 -10.90 16.52 6.48
CA LEU A 46 -9.90 15.74 7.20
C LEU A 46 -8.72 16.62 7.61
N PRO A 47 -8.13 16.45 8.79
CA PRO A 47 -6.89 17.13 9.15
C PRO A 47 -5.72 16.74 8.24
N ASP A 48 -4.75 17.64 8.09
CA ASP A 48 -3.63 17.42 7.16
C ASP A 48 -2.73 16.24 7.55
N HIS A 49 -2.50 16.01 8.85
CA HIS A 49 -1.72 14.87 9.32
C HIS A 49 -2.40 13.52 9.02
N ILE A 50 -3.73 13.50 8.88
CA ILE A 50 -4.45 12.32 8.37
C ILE A 50 -4.30 12.22 6.85
N LYS A 51 -4.46 13.32 6.10
CA LYS A 51 -4.27 13.31 4.64
C LYS A 51 -2.87 12.82 4.24
N GLN A 52 -1.85 13.15 5.03
CA GLN A 52 -0.48 12.66 4.85
C GLN A 52 -0.36 11.14 4.91
N ILE A 53 -1.25 10.43 5.60
CA ILE A 53 -1.30 8.95 5.61
C ILE A 53 -2.09 8.43 4.40
N LEU A 54 -3.06 9.20 3.89
CA LEU A 54 -3.96 8.80 2.80
C LEU A 54 -3.46 9.14 1.38
N TYR A 55 -2.24 9.68 1.28
CA TYR A 55 -1.75 10.26 0.02
C TYR A 55 -1.60 9.25 -1.12
N LEU A 56 -1.30 7.99 -0.81
CA LEU A 56 -1.29 6.88 -1.77
C LEU A 56 -2.66 6.21 -1.88
N ASP A 57 -3.12 5.67 -0.76
CA ASP A 57 -4.43 5.04 -0.58
C ASP A 57 -4.76 4.98 0.92
N ALA A 58 -6.03 4.80 1.27
CA ALA A 58 -6.48 4.83 2.66
C ALA A 58 -6.39 3.45 3.34
N PRO A 59 -5.84 3.34 4.56
CA PRO A 59 -6.02 2.16 5.41
C PRO A 59 -7.48 2.07 5.90
N ASP A 60 -7.84 0.99 6.59
CA ASP A 60 -9.21 0.84 7.13
C ASP A 60 -9.45 1.62 8.43
N LEU A 61 -8.39 1.85 9.21
CA LEU A 61 -8.48 2.53 10.50
C LEU A 61 -7.18 3.28 10.84
N ILE A 62 -7.30 4.45 11.46
CA ILE A 62 -6.18 5.21 12.04
C ILE A 62 -6.58 5.66 13.44
N VAL A 63 -5.70 5.47 14.42
CA VAL A 63 -5.89 6.00 15.77
C VAL A 63 -4.90 7.12 16.01
N GLU A 64 -5.36 8.22 16.60
CA GLU A 64 -4.52 9.34 17.02
C GLU A 64 -4.74 9.69 18.50
N ILE A 65 -3.72 10.30 19.10
CA ILE A 65 -3.77 10.91 20.43
C ILE A 65 -3.40 12.38 20.27
N ASN A 66 -4.25 13.30 20.72
CA ASN A 66 -3.99 14.75 20.65
C ASN A 66 -3.53 15.22 19.25
N ALA A 67 -4.20 14.74 18.19
CA ALA A 67 -3.88 14.99 16.78
C ALA A 67 -2.56 14.36 16.25
N GLU A 68 -1.93 13.47 17.00
CA GLU A 68 -0.78 12.69 16.54
C GLU A 68 -1.17 11.22 16.27
N PRO A 69 -1.07 10.72 15.03
CA PRO A 69 -1.37 9.33 14.70
C PRO A 69 -0.45 8.35 15.43
N ILE A 70 -1.01 7.35 16.11
CA ILE A 70 -0.22 6.38 16.90
C ILE A 70 -0.13 5.01 16.25
N PHE A 71 -1.11 4.64 15.42
CA PHE A 71 -1.03 3.49 14.53
C PHE A 71 -2.15 3.52 13.46
N SER A 72 -1.97 2.75 12.41
CA SER A 72 -3.00 2.43 11.41
C SER A 72 -3.23 0.91 11.33
N ILE A 73 -4.41 0.52 10.84
CA ILE A 73 -4.76 -0.87 10.58
C ILE A 73 -5.33 -0.99 9.17
N GLU A 74 -4.84 -1.97 8.43
CA GLU A 74 -5.37 -2.43 7.15
C GLU A 74 -5.85 -3.87 7.31
N ILE A 75 -7.00 -4.21 6.74
CA ILE A 75 -7.55 -5.56 6.77
C ILE A 75 -7.97 -6.02 5.37
N SER A 76 -7.65 -7.28 5.05
CA SER A 76 -8.13 -7.93 3.83
C SER A 76 -8.60 -9.35 4.11
N ALA A 77 -9.63 -9.75 3.37
CA ALA A 77 -10.17 -11.10 3.31
C ALA A 77 -9.86 -11.78 1.96
N GLU A 78 -9.03 -11.17 1.13
CA GLU A 78 -8.70 -11.66 -0.21
C GLU A 78 -7.64 -12.76 -0.17
N ALA A 79 -7.65 -13.63 -1.19
CA ALA A 79 -6.63 -14.66 -1.34
C ALA A 79 -5.28 -14.03 -1.75
N GLY A 80 -4.20 -14.43 -1.09
CA GLY A 80 -2.89 -13.74 -1.13
C GLY A 80 -1.86 -14.29 -2.11
N THR A 81 -2.24 -15.02 -3.16
CA THR A 81 -1.25 -15.60 -4.08
C THR A 81 -0.64 -14.57 -5.03
N GLY A 82 0.63 -14.77 -5.41
CA GLY A 82 1.33 -13.92 -6.38
C GLY A 82 1.33 -12.44 -5.98
N HIS A 83 0.87 -11.58 -6.89
CA HIS A 83 0.80 -10.13 -6.69
C HIS A 83 -0.29 -9.69 -5.70
N ASN A 84 -1.30 -10.53 -5.43
CA ASN A 84 -2.49 -10.13 -4.67
C ASN A 84 -2.15 -9.78 -3.21
N ALA A 85 -1.19 -10.49 -2.59
CA ALA A 85 -0.73 -10.18 -1.23
C ALA A 85 -0.17 -8.75 -1.09
N PHE A 86 0.23 -8.11 -2.19
CA PHE A 86 0.82 -6.77 -2.17
C PHE A 86 -0.17 -5.67 -2.51
N GLN A 87 -1.40 -6.00 -2.93
CA GLN A 87 -2.38 -5.03 -3.42
C GLN A 87 -2.62 -3.86 -2.46
N ARG A 88 -2.57 -4.12 -1.15
CA ARG A 88 -2.77 -3.12 -0.09
C ARG A 88 -1.45 -2.51 0.44
N PHE A 89 -0.30 -2.95 -0.05
CA PHE A 89 1.01 -2.59 0.50
C PHE A 89 1.28 -1.08 0.46
N ALA A 90 0.79 -0.36 -0.55
CA ALA A 90 0.94 1.10 -0.64
C ALA A 90 0.31 1.85 0.56
N ARG A 91 -0.75 1.31 1.18
CA ARG A 91 -1.41 1.87 2.38
C ARG A 91 -0.51 1.76 3.61
N LEU A 92 0.13 0.60 3.74
CA LEU A 92 1.09 0.29 4.80
C LEU A 92 2.33 1.16 4.65
N ALA A 93 2.86 1.27 3.42
CA ALA A 93 3.96 2.15 3.09
C ALA A 93 3.63 3.60 3.47
N ALA A 94 2.52 4.14 3.01
CA ALA A 94 2.13 5.52 3.34
C ALA A 94 2.07 5.79 4.85
N SER A 95 1.60 4.83 5.65
CA SER A 95 1.58 4.95 7.12
C SER A 95 3.00 5.00 7.69
N VAL A 96 3.84 4.04 7.32
CA VAL A 96 5.21 3.90 7.83
C VAL A 96 6.10 5.08 7.42
N GLU A 97 5.97 5.55 6.18
CA GLU A 97 6.69 6.71 5.67
C GLU A 97 6.39 8.00 6.46
N ASN A 98 5.19 8.09 7.04
CA ASN A 98 4.78 9.19 7.92
C ASN A 98 4.99 8.89 9.41
N ASN A 99 5.87 7.93 9.73
CA ASN A 99 6.21 7.50 11.09
C ASN A 99 5.01 6.98 11.89
N VAL A 100 4.04 6.36 11.22
CA VAL A 100 2.87 5.75 11.85
C VAL A 100 3.01 4.23 11.79
N PRO A 101 3.11 3.53 12.95
CA PRO A 101 3.09 2.08 13.00
C PRO A 101 1.89 1.50 12.26
N ALA A 102 2.10 0.44 11.49
CA ALA A 102 1.04 -0.18 10.68
C ALA A 102 0.81 -1.63 11.10
N PHE A 103 -0.46 -2.00 11.28
CA PHE A 103 -0.90 -3.36 11.48
C PHE A 103 -1.63 -3.86 10.24
N TYR A 104 -1.28 -5.05 9.76
CA TYR A 104 -1.89 -5.64 8.57
C TYR A 104 -2.55 -6.97 8.91
N ILE A 105 -3.85 -7.07 8.71
CA ILE A 105 -4.63 -8.29 8.90
C ILE A 105 -4.86 -8.93 7.54
N TYR A 106 -4.32 -10.11 7.30
CA TYR A 106 -4.44 -10.81 6.01
C TYR A 106 -4.49 -12.32 6.20
N PRO A 107 -5.36 -13.08 5.49
CA PRO A 107 -5.43 -14.52 5.67
C PRO A 107 -4.12 -15.22 5.29
N GLU A 108 -3.70 -16.20 6.09
CA GLU A 108 -2.59 -17.07 5.70
C GLU A 108 -2.92 -17.86 4.43
N ALA A 109 -4.17 -18.29 4.31
CA ALA A 109 -4.73 -18.85 3.09
C ALA A 109 -6.25 -18.60 3.05
N ALA A 110 -6.82 -18.48 1.86
CA ALA A 110 -8.26 -18.45 1.67
C ALA A 110 -8.66 -19.52 0.64
N ILE A 111 -9.87 -20.07 0.78
CA ILE A 111 -10.39 -21.03 -0.19
C ILE A 111 -10.76 -20.28 -1.47
N ILE A 112 -10.28 -20.79 -2.60
CA ILE A 112 -10.72 -20.36 -3.93
C ILE A 112 -11.40 -21.52 -4.64
N THR A 113 -12.50 -21.20 -5.32
CA THR A 113 -13.25 -22.14 -6.17
C THR A 113 -13.23 -21.59 -7.58
N ARG A 114 -12.68 -22.34 -8.53
CA ARG A 114 -12.73 -22.00 -9.96
C ARG A 114 -13.75 -22.89 -10.65
N GLN A 115 -14.27 -22.44 -11.79
CA GLN A 115 -15.17 -23.26 -12.61
C GLN A 115 -14.48 -24.58 -12.95
N ASN A 116 -15.20 -25.69 -12.73
CA ASN A 116 -14.75 -27.05 -13.03
C ASN A 116 -13.50 -27.52 -12.27
N SER A 117 -13.24 -26.98 -11.07
CA SER A 117 -12.16 -27.48 -10.20
C SER A 117 -12.61 -27.56 -8.74
N GLU A 118 -12.09 -28.57 -8.04
CA GLU A 118 -12.25 -28.68 -6.59
C GLU A 118 -11.73 -27.43 -5.87
N PRO A 119 -12.43 -26.97 -4.81
CA PRO A 119 -11.94 -25.94 -3.90
C PRO A 119 -10.52 -26.22 -3.41
N LYS A 120 -9.70 -25.17 -3.33
CA LYS A 120 -8.34 -25.28 -2.81
C LYS A 120 -7.95 -24.10 -1.94
N TRP A 121 -7.06 -24.34 -1.00
CA TRP A 121 -6.40 -23.29 -0.23
C TRP A 121 -5.41 -22.52 -1.10
N ASP A 122 -5.64 -21.23 -1.26
CA ASP A 122 -4.73 -20.30 -1.92
C ASP A 122 -3.94 -19.54 -0.86
N LYS A 123 -2.66 -19.91 -0.73
CA LYS A 123 -1.78 -19.45 0.36
C LYS A 123 -1.20 -18.07 0.04
N ILE A 124 -0.96 -17.30 1.10
CA ILE A 124 -0.28 -16.02 1.02
C ILE A 124 1.13 -16.17 0.46
N ASN A 125 1.52 -15.25 -0.40
CA ASN A 125 2.88 -15.14 -0.90
C ASN A 125 3.81 -14.65 0.23
N PRO A 126 4.85 -15.43 0.62
CA PRO A 126 5.69 -15.07 1.77
C PRO A 126 6.53 -13.81 1.55
N LEU A 127 6.78 -13.37 0.30
CA LEU A 127 7.54 -12.14 0.05
C LEU A 127 6.91 -10.88 0.69
N ILE A 128 5.60 -10.89 1.00
CA ILE A 128 4.97 -9.79 1.76
C ILE A 128 5.61 -9.59 3.14
N LEU A 129 6.03 -10.68 3.80
CA LEU A 129 6.69 -10.64 5.11
C LEU A 129 8.06 -9.98 5.00
N ARG A 130 8.81 -10.28 3.92
CA ARG A 130 10.09 -9.64 3.63
C ARG A 130 9.92 -8.16 3.28
N ALA A 131 8.92 -7.81 2.48
CA ALA A 131 8.65 -6.41 2.12
C ALA A 131 8.33 -5.57 3.36
N LEU A 132 7.53 -6.12 4.30
CA LEU A 132 7.24 -5.49 5.59
C LEU A 132 8.49 -5.36 6.48
N ASP A 133 9.35 -6.38 6.53
CA ASP A 133 10.61 -6.32 7.29
C ASP A 133 11.59 -5.28 6.73
N ASN A 134 11.67 -5.15 5.41
CA ASN A 134 12.51 -4.16 4.75
C ASN A 134 12.04 -2.72 5.05
N ILE A 135 10.74 -2.44 4.90
CA ILE A 135 10.22 -1.09 5.22
C ILE A 135 10.36 -0.77 6.72
N MET A 136 10.15 -1.74 7.61
CA MET A 136 10.44 -1.55 9.04
C MET A 136 11.91 -1.20 9.29
N SER A 137 12.83 -1.83 8.58
CA SER A 137 14.28 -1.60 8.73
C SER A 137 14.72 -0.24 8.20
N ILE A 138 14.13 0.24 7.11
CA ILE A 138 14.46 1.54 6.52
C ILE A 138 13.92 2.68 7.40
N TYR A 139 12.66 2.57 7.84
CA TYR A 139 12.01 3.66 8.56
C TYR A 139 12.18 3.59 10.08
N GLN A 140 12.55 2.43 10.61
CA GLN A 140 12.59 2.15 12.05
C GLN A 140 11.22 2.32 12.71
N ILE A 141 10.15 1.90 12.01
CA ILE A 141 8.76 2.00 12.44
C ILE A 141 8.09 0.64 12.23
N PRO A 142 7.31 0.11 13.19
CA PRO A 142 6.67 -1.20 13.05
C PRO A 142 5.68 -1.28 11.87
N ALA A 143 5.73 -2.38 11.13
CA ALA A 143 4.79 -2.77 10.08
C ALA A 143 4.55 -4.28 10.21
N LEU A 144 3.52 -4.67 10.96
CA LEU A 144 3.34 -6.05 11.44
C LEU A 144 2.14 -6.73 10.80
N LEU A 145 2.35 -7.94 10.28
CA LEU A 145 1.28 -8.77 9.73
C LEU A 145 0.71 -9.70 10.81
N TYR A 146 -0.62 -9.82 10.86
CA TYR A 146 -1.41 -10.76 11.66
C TYR A 146 -2.32 -11.56 10.75
N TYR A 147 -2.39 -12.87 10.94
CA TYR A 147 -3.20 -13.71 10.07
C TYR A 147 -4.68 -13.54 10.39
N PHE A 148 -5.47 -13.22 9.36
CA PHE A 148 -6.93 -13.35 9.45
C PHE A 148 -7.25 -14.82 9.78
N PRO A 149 -8.02 -15.13 10.85
CA PRO A 149 -8.36 -16.49 11.25
C PRO A 149 -9.05 -17.28 10.13
N THR A 150 -8.56 -18.49 9.86
CA THR A 150 -9.08 -19.36 8.79
C THR A 150 -9.09 -20.82 9.24
N ASP A 151 -9.88 -21.66 8.58
CA ASP A 151 -9.85 -23.11 8.77
C ASP A 151 -8.59 -23.79 8.18
N PHE A 152 -7.68 -23.00 7.62
CA PHE A 152 -6.45 -23.50 7.02
C PHE A 152 -5.62 -24.26 8.06
N ARG A 153 -4.97 -25.35 7.62
CA ARG A 153 -4.23 -26.34 8.44
C ARG A 153 -5.10 -27.26 9.31
N ILE A 154 -6.38 -26.96 9.51
CA ILE A 154 -7.29 -27.77 10.34
C ILE A 154 -8.21 -28.62 9.44
N HIS A 155 -8.74 -28.02 8.37
CA HIS A 155 -9.67 -28.69 7.46
C HIS A 155 -9.12 -28.74 6.03
N SER A 156 -9.47 -29.82 5.32
CA SER A 156 -9.41 -29.82 3.86
C SER A 156 -10.38 -28.78 3.30
N PRO A 157 -10.13 -28.16 2.14
CA PRO A 157 -11.01 -27.13 1.57
C PRO A 157 -12.50 -27.52 1.54
N ASN A 158 -12.81 -28.74 1.08
CA ASN A 158 -14.18 -29.25 0.96
C ASN A 158 -14.87 -29.55 2.30
N GLU A 159 -14.08 -29.72 3.36
CA GLU A 159 -14.56 -30.06 4.70
C GLU A 159 -14.62 -28.83 5.61
N SER A 160 -14.20 -27.65 5.10
CA SER A 160 -14.22 -26.42 5.86
C SER A 160 -15.66 -26.05 6.22
N PRO A 161 -15.99 -25.89 7.52
CA PRO A 161 -17.29 -25.38 7.93
C PRO A 161 -17.55 -23.95 7.41
N ASN A 162 -16.48 -23.22 7.09
CA ASN A 162 -16.51 -21.87 6.55
C ASN A 162 -16.33 -21.82 5.03
N LEU A 163 -16.64 -22.90 4.29
CA LEU A 163 -16.46 -22.95 2.82
C LEU A 163 -17.10 -21.75 2.08
N ASN A 164 -18.33 -21.39 2.45
CA ASN A 164 -19.07 -20.27 1.84
C ASN A 164 -18.43 -18.89 2.10
N THR A 165 -17.63 -18.79 3.16
CA THR A 165 -16.87 -17.60 3.53
C THR A 165 -15.39 -17.76 3.19
N LYS A 166 -15.05 -18.61 2.20
CA LYS A 166 -13.68 -18.86 1.74
C LYS A 166 -12.76 -19.41 2.84
N GLY A 167 -13.33 -20.14 3.80
CA GLY A 167 -12.61 -20.68 4.94
C GLY A 167 -12.26 -19.66 6.02
N LEU A 168 -12.73 -18.41 5.91
CA LEU A 168 -12.46 -17.33 6.86
C LEU A 168 -13.40 -17.44 8.07
N GLN A 169 -12.84 -17.25 9.26
CA GLN A 169 -13.56 -17.27 10.54
C GLN A 169 -13.86 -15.83 10.98
N TYR A 170 -15.14 -15.49 10.97
CA TYR A 170 -15.64 -14.17 11.32
C TYR A 170 -16.23 -14.14 12.74
N GLU A 171 -16.37 -12.93 13.29
CA GLU A 171 -17.16 -12.72 14.49
C GLU A 171 -18.60 -13.21 14.35
N ARG A 172 -19.12 -13.75 15.45
CA ARG A 172 -20.53 -14.17 15.54
C ARG A 172 -21.43 -13.07 16.08
N ASP A 173 -20.85 -12.12 16.81
CA ASP A 173 -21.56 -10.93 17.26
C ASP A 173 -21.92 -10.07 16.05
N ILE A 174 -23.21 -9.74 15.93
CA ILE A 174 -23.75 -8.97 14.82
C ILE A 174 -23.20 -7.54 14.79
N ASP A 175 -22.83 -6.99 15.95
CA ASP A 175 -22.24 -5.64 16.06
C ASP A 175 -20.85 -5.57 15.42
N TYR A 176 -20.20 -6.74 15.23
CA TYR A 176 -18.88 -6.88 14.61
C TYR A 176 -18.94 -7.76 13.34
N ALA A 177 -20.11 -7.87 12.71
CA ALA A 177 -20.27 -8.66 11.49
C ALA A 177 -19.22 -8.27 10.42
N GLY A 178 -18.53 -9.28 9.87
CA GLY A 178 -17.45 -9.08 8.89
C GLY A 178 -16.06 -8.82 9.50
N CYS A 179 -15.93 -8.72 10.83
CA CYS A 179 -14.64 -8.67 11.51
C CYS A 179 -14.07 -10.08 11.76
N PRO A 180 -12.74 -10.23 11.91
CA PRO A 180 -12.12 -11.52 12.25
C PRO A 180 -12.57 -12.06 13.62
N GLU A 181 -12.60 -13.38 13.81
CA GLU A 181 -12.93 -13.96 15.12
C GLU A 181 -11.95 -13.48 16.23
N SER A 182 -12.43 -12.69 17.20
CA SER A 182 -11.58 -12.03 18.21
C SER A 182 -10.88 -13.01 19.16
N LYS A 183 -11.48 -14.20 19.37
CA LYS A 183 -10.96 -15.22 20.28
C LYS A 183 -9.81 -16.03 19.68
N HIS A 184 -9.59 -15.93 18.37
CA HIS A 184 -8.47 -16.58 17.71
C HIS A 184 -7.14 -15.97 18.17
N GLU A 185 -6.11 -16.81 18.29
CA GLU A 185 -4.83 -16.41 18.88
C GLU A 185 -4.15 -15.26 18.12
N GLU A 186 -4.22 -15.28 16.78
CA GLU A 186 -3.70 -14.18 15.95
C GLU A 186 -4.33 -12.82 16.25
N MET A 187 -5.63 -12.76 16.55
CA MET A 187 -6.30 -11.51 16.90
C MET A 187 -5.95 -11.07 18.33
N LYS A 188 -5.85 -12.01 19.28
CA LYS A 188 -5.35 -11.70 20.63
C LYS A 188 -3.93 -11.13 20.60
N MET A 189 -3.05 -11.68 19.77
CA MET A 189 -1.69 -11.16 19.58
C MET A 189 -1.68 -9.76 18.96
N LEU A 190 -2.58 -9.48 18.00
CA LEU A 190 -2.77 -8.13 17.45
C LEU A 190 -3.20 -7.15 18.54
N PHE A 191 -4.24 -7.49 19.31
CA PHE A 191 -4.75 -6.61 20.37
C PHE A 191 -3.70 -6.35 21.46
N SER A 192 -2.93 -7.37 21.82
CA SER A 192 -1.80 -7.21 22.74
C SER A 192 -0.75 -6.24 22.19
N ALA A 193 -0.41 -6.32 20.91
CA ALA A 193 0.54 -5.39 20.30
C ALA A 193 -0.01 -3.96 20.23
N ILE A 194 -1.30 -3.78 19.95
CA ILE A 194 -1.96 -2.47 20.02
C ILE A 194 -1.88 -1.90 21.44
N ASN A 195 -2.17 -2.72 22.46
CA ASN A 195 -2.09 -2.29 23.86
C ASN A 195 -0.67 -1.89 24.26
N GLU A 196 0.36 -2.58 23.75
CA GLU A 196 1.75 -2.17 23.96
C GLU A 196 2.07 -0.84 23.27
N VAL A 197 1.55 -0.59 22.06
CA VAL A 197 1.68 0.74 21.42
C VAL A 197 1.05 1.81 22.31
N LEU A 198 -0.19 1.61 22.77
CA LEU A 198 -0.91 2.54 23.64
C LEU A 198 -0.13 2.84 24.91
N LYS A 199 0.36 1.80 25.59
CA LYS A 199 1.17 1.93 26.80
C LYS A 199 2.44 2.74 26.54
N VAL A 200 3.20 2.39 25.51
CA VAL A 200 4.48 3.05 25.19
C VAL A 200 4.27 4.53 24.87
N VAL A 201 3.25 4.89 24.09
CA VAL A 201 2.97 6.30 23.75
C VAL A 201 2.41 7.10 24.92
N GLU A 202 1.63 6.49 25.80
CA GLU A 202 1.13 7.15 27.02
C GLU A 202 2.26 7.43 28.03
N GLU A 203 3.20 6.49 28.18
CA GLU A 203 4.34 6.62 29.11
C GLU A 203 5.41 7.60 28.61
N ASN A 204 5.64 7.66 27.29
CA ASN A 204 6.80 8.35 26.72
C ASN A 204 6.44 9.55 25.82
N GLY A 205 5.15 9.77 25.55
CA GLY A 205 4.68 10.65 24.48
C GLY A 205 4.79 9.97 23.11
N VAL A 206 4.04 10.49 22.13
CA VAL A 206 3.89 9.84 20.81
C VAL A 206 5.22 9.73 20.05
N ILE A 207 5.97 10.84 19.91
CA ILE A 207 7.21 10.89 19.12
C ILE A 207 8.27 9.93 19.68
N LYS A 208 8.65 10.09 20.96
CA LYS A 208 9.62 9.22 21.63
C LYS A 208 9.11 7.80 21.82
N GLY A 209 7.79 7.62 21.94
CA GLY A 209 7.17 6.31 22.03
C GLY A 209 7.39 5.48 20.77
N ARG A 210 7.17 6.07 19.59
CA ARG A 210 7.37 5.42 18.28
C ARG A 210 8.79 4.86 18.13
N GLU A 211 9.80 5.63 18.52
CA GLU A 211 11.22 5.22 18.48
C GLU A 211 11.53 3.99 19.35
N LYS A 212 10.74 3.75 20.40
CA LYS A 212 10.93 2.64 21.33
C LYS A 212 10.19 1.36 20.91
N LEU A 213 9.25 1.44 19.96
CA LEU A 213 8.37 0.31 19.64
C LEU A 213 9.12 -0.90 19.09
N LEU A 214 10.14 -0.72 18.25
CA LEU A 214 10.92 -1.85 17.72
C LEU A 214 11.75 -2.57 18.80
N GLY A 215 12.02 -1.90 19.93
CA GLY A 215 12.63 -2.52 21.11
C GLY A 215 11.62 -3.18 22.06
N ASN A 216 10.31 -2.98 21.86
CA ASN A 216 9.28 -3.61 22.65
C ASN A 216 9.25 -5.13 22.39
N ARG A 217 9.19 -5.95 23.44
CA ARG A 217 9.30 -7.41 23.31
C ARG A 217 8.16 -8.02 22.49
N VAL A 218 6.93 -7.52 22.61
CA VAL A 218 5.77 -8.03 21.86
C VAL A 218 5.94 -7.75 20.36
N ILE A 219 6.34 -6.53 20.02
CA ILE A 219 6.61 -6.10 18.64
C ILE A 219 7.79 -6.87 18.04
N LEU A 220 8.90 -6.98 18.79
CA LEU A 220 10.09 -7.71 18.37
C LEU A 220 9.79 -9.20 18.13
N ASN A 221 9.02 -9.83 19.02
CA ASN A 221 8.63 -11.22 18.86
C ASN A 221 7.78 -11.42 17.59
N ARG A 222 6.86 -10.49 17.28
CA ARG A 222 6.07 -10.58 16.04
C ARG A 222 6.93 -10.39 14.80
N ARG A 223 7.88 -9.46 14.82
CA ARG A 223 8.85 -9.29 13.74
C ARG A 223 9.66 -10.57 13.51
N ASN A 224 10.20 -11.16 14.58
CA ASN A 224 10.94 -12.42 14.50
C ASN A 224 10.08 -13.56 13.93
N PHE A 225 8.82 -13.65 14.35
CA PHE A 225 7.85 -14.60 13.78
C PHE A 225 7.69 -14.38 12.27
N MET A 226 7.51 -13.15 11.80
CA MET A 226 7.38 -12.85 10.36
C MET A 226 8.63 -13.28 9.57
N THR A 227 9.83 -13.05 10.10
CA THR A 227 11.08 -13.51 9.48
C THR A 227 11.17 -15.03 9.43
N GLN A 228 10.78 -15.72 10.51
CA GLN A 228 10.73 -17.19 10.54
C GLN A 228 9.68 -17.75 9.58
N GLU A 229 8.49 -17.15 9.53
CA GLU A 229 7.41 -17.55 8.62
C GLU A 229 7.81 -17.38 7.15
N PHE A 230 8.54 -16.31 6.81
CA PHE A 230 9.12 -16.15 5.47
C PHE A 230 9.98 -17.37 5.11
N ALA A 231 10.89 -17.78 6.00
CA ALA A 231 11.77 -18.93 5.77
C ALA A 231 11.00 -20.26 5.74
N ASN A 232 10.09 -20.49 6.69
CA ASN A 232 9.29 -21.72 6.80
C ASN A 232 8.40 -21.96 5.57
N LYS A 233 7.94 -20.87 4.92
CA LYS A 233 7.15 -20.92 3.68
C LYS A 233 8.02 -21.00 2.43
N GLY A 234 9.33 -21.15 2.56
CA GLY A 234 10.28 -21.21 1.45
C GLY A 234 10.45 -19.90 0.71
N GLY A 235 10.19 -18.76 1.36
CA GLY A 235 10.31 -17.43 0.78
C GLY A 235 11.68 -17.18 0.16
N ASN A 236 11.68 -16.68 -1.07
CA ASN A 236 12.90 -16.34 -1.81
C ASN A 236 12.60 -15.31 -2.92
N GLU A 237 13.65 -14.81 -3.58
CA GLU A 237 13.54 -13.77 -4.62
C GLU A 237 12.96 -14.29 -5.94
N ASN A 238 12.89 -15.62 -6.15
CA ASN A 238 12.24 -16.23 -7.31
C ASN A 238 10.72 -16.36 -7.13
N MET A 239 10.11 -15.37 -6.48
CA MET A 239 8.66 -15.27 -6.31
C MET A 239 8.15 -13.94 -6.88
N SER A 240 6.86 -13.90 -7.24
CA SER A 240 6.19 -12.65 -7.61
C SER A 240 6.18 -11.69 -6.40
N PRO A 241 6.34 -10.37 -6.57
CA PRO A 241 6.43 -9.66 -7.84
C PRO A 241 7.84 -9.63 -8.46
N LEU A 242 8.88 -10.07 -7.75
CA LEU A 242 10.27 -9.97 -8.21
C LEU A 242 10.56 -10.79 -9.48
N THR A 243 9.92 -11.93 -9.68
CA THR A 243 10.03 -12.71 -10.94
C THR A 243 9.49 -11.99 -12.17
N ALA A 244 8.64 -10.98 -11.97
CA ALA A 244 8.15 -10.12 -13.04
C ALA A 244 9.06 -8.90 -13.27
N THR A 245 10.20 -8.82 -12.58
CA THR A 245 11.20 -7.77 -12.78
C THR A 245 12.39 -8.26 -13.59
N ILE A 246 13.15 -7.32 -14.15
CA ILE A 246 14.49 -7.55 -14.69
C ILE A 246 15.42 -6.46 -14.19
N LYS A 247 16.70 -6.78 -14.04
CA LYS A 247 17.75 -5.80 -13.76
C LYS A 247 18.59 -5.59 -15.03
N VAL A 248 18.78 -4.34 -15.41
CA VAL A 248 19.58 -3.93 -16.58
C VAL A 248 20.46 -2.73 -16.23
N SER A 249 21.52 -2.50 -17.01
CA SER A 249 22.22 -1.21 -16.93
C SER A 249 21.26 -0.07 -17.28
N THR A 250 21.35 1.04 -16.57
CA THR A 250 20.50 2.21 -16.80
C THR A 250 20.66 2.79 -18.21
N ASN A 251 21.76 2.54 -18.91
CA ASN A 251 21.94 2.93 -20.32
C ASN A 251 20.84 2.38 -21.22
N TYR A 252 20.30 1.19 -20.95
CA TYR A 252 19.18 0.63 -21.72
C TYR A 252 17.93 1.50 -21.64
N LEU A 253 17.62 2.00 -20.45
CA LEU A 253 16.51 2.93 -20.22
C LEU A 253 16.78 4.28 -20.90
N LEU A 254 17.98 4.84 -20.74
CA LEU A 254 18.34 6.13 -21.31
C LEU A 254 18.31 6.09 -22.85
N ASN A 255 18.81 5.02 -23.46
CA ASN A 255 18.74 4.82 -24.91
C ASN A 255 17.29 4.71 -25.39
N PHE A 256 16.42 4.00 -24.67
CA PHE A 256 15.00 3.95 -24.98
C PHE A 256 14.32 5.33 -24.94
N LEU A 257 14.66 6.14 -23.93
CA LEU A 257 14.10 7.48 -23.73
C LEU A 257 14.75 8.55 -24.61
N SER A 258 15.93 8.28 -25.19
CA SER A 258 16.71 9.24 -26.00
C SER A 258 15.93 9.82 -27.19
N LYS A 259 14.92 9.08 -27.69
CA LYS A 259 13.99 9.55 -28.73
C LYS A 259 13.19 10.80 -28.32
N HIS A 260 13.11 11.11 -27.03
CA HIS A 260 12.45 12.29 -26.48
C HIS A 260 13.42 13.46 -26.22
N GLU A 261 14.73 13.25 -26.35
CA GLU A 261 15.71 14.32 -26.26
C GLU A 261 15.80 15.13 -27.56
N ASN A 262 16.17 16.41 -27.45
CA ASN A 262 16.43 17.26 -28.60
C ASN A 262 17.58 18.24 -28.29
N ARG A 263 17.72 19.33 -29.05
CA ARG A 263 18.79 20.32 -28.85
C ARG A 263 18.63 21.11 -27.54
N ASP A 264 17.40 21.33 -27.12
CA ASP A 264 17.04 22.18 -25.98
C ASP A 264 16.68 21.38 -24.73
N TYR A 265 16.51 20.06 -24.87
CA TYR A 265 16.13 19.17 -23.78
C TYR A 265 16.93 17.88 -23.76
N LYS A 266 17.43 17.54 -22.56
CA LYS A 266 18.13 16.31 -22.22
C LYS A 266 17.53 15.75 -20.95
N ILE A 267 17.48 14.42 -20.86
CA ILE A 267 17.01 13.73 -19.65
C ILE A 267 17.96 14.07 -18.51
N GLY A 268 17.38 14.51 -17.39
CA GLY A 268 18.03 15.00 -16.18
C GLY A 268 18.84 13.95 -15.43
N GLU A 269 19.39 14.37 -14.29
CA GLU A 269 20.42 13.61 -13.59
C GLU A 269 19.87 12.47 -12.74
N LEU A 270 18.61 12.54 -12.30
CA LEU A 270 18.02 11.54 -11.40
C LEU A 270 18.18 10.12 -11.93
N LEU A 271 17.74 9.85 -13.17
CA LEU A 271 17.89 8.53 -13.76
C LEU A 271 19.36 8.15 -13.93
N ARG A 272 20.20 9.09 -14.35
CA ARG A 272 21.63 8.88 -14.62
C ARG A 272 22.46 8.66 -13.37
N SER A 273 21.97 9.07 -12.20
CA SER A 273 22.66 8.94 -10.91
C SER A 273 22.84 7.48 -10.45
N ARG A 274 22.18 6.53 -11.12
CA ARG A 274 22.19 5.10 -10.77
C ARG A 274 22.67 4.27 -11.96
N GLU A 275 23.51 3.29 -11.68
CA GLU A 275 24.13 2.44 -12.70
C GLU A 275 23.17 1.38 -13.28
N GLU A 276 22.23 0.92 -12.45
CA GLU A 276 21.30 -0.15 -12.79
C GLU A 276 19.83 0.26 -12.57
N THR A 277 18.95 -0.34 -13.37
CA THR A 277 17.51 -0.13 -13.36
C THR A 277 16.81 -1.47 -13.13
N ILE A 278 15.85 -1.49 -12.20
CA ILE A 278 14.87 -2.56 -12.03
C ILE A 278 13.63 -2.21 -12.83
N ILE A 279 13.27 -3.03 -13.80
CA ILE A 279 12.08 -2.86 -14.64
C ILE A 279 11.03 -3.89 -14.26
N TYR A 280 9.90 -3.44 -13.72
CA TYR A 280 8.72 -4.26 -13.45
C TYR A 280 7.86 -4.36 -14.71
N LYS A 281 7.67 -5.59 -15.21
CA LYS A 281 6.99 -5.88 -16.48
C LYS A 281 5.54 -6.26 -16.24
N VAL A 282 4.63 -5.59 -16.94
CA VAL A 282 3.19 -5.82 -16.84
C VAL A 282 2.55 -5.89 -18.23
N ASP A 283 2.30 -7.10 -18.74
CA ASP A 283 1.58 -7.30 -20.01
C ASP A 283 0.07 -7.56 -19.78
N ALA A 284 -0.60 -6.52 -19.29
CA ALA A 284 -2.03 -6.51 -19.00
C ALA A 284 -2.69 -5.20 -19.45
N THR A 285 -4.03 -5.16 -19.35
CA THR A 285 -4.77 -3.90 -19.51
C THR A 285 -4.41 -2.94 -18.39
N PHE A 286 -4.32 -1.65 -18.73
CA PHE A 286 -4.00 -0.62 -17.75
C PHE A 286 -5.06 -0.59 -16.65
N ARG A 287 -4.63 -0.83 -15.41
CA ARG A 287 -5.53 -0.91 -14.25
C ARG A 287 -4.80 -0.64 -12.96
N GLY A 288 -5.58 -0.46 -11.90
CA GLY A 288 -5.06 -0.47 -10.54
C GLY A 288 -4.64 -1.88 -10.14
N ASP A 289 -5.47 -2.59 -9.41
CA ASP A 289 -4.99 -3.78 -8.72
C ASP A 289 -4.57 -4.94 -9.66
N PRO A 290 -3.54 -5.70 -9.30
CA PRO A 290 -2.72 -5.62 -8.07
C PRO A 290 -1.45 -4.75 -8.22
N TYR A 291 -1.23 -4.14 -9.39
CA TYR A 291 0.07 -3.61 -9.81
C TYR A 291 0.63 -2.43 -8.99
N PRO A 292 -0.18 -1.45 -8.52
CA PRO A 292 0.29 -0.37 -7.66
C PRO A 292 0.95 -0.87 -6.38
N GLY A 293 0.30 -1.81 -5.70
CA GLY A 293 0.80 -2.39 -4.46
C GLY A 293 2.04 -3.24 -4.68
N ALA A 294 2.08 -3.99 -5.79
CA ALA A 294 3.27 -4.73 -6.20
C ALA A 294 4.46 -3.82 -6.53
N LEU A 295 4.24 -2.71 -7.25
CA LEU A 295 5.28 -1.71 -7.54
C LEU A 295 5.85 -1.11 -6.25
N ALA A 296 4.96 -0.74 -5.31
CA ALA A 296 5.37 -0.27 -4.00
C ALA A 296 6.23 -1.32 -3.28
N ALA A 297 5.82 -2.59 -3.28
CA ALA A 297 6.60 -3.65 -2.65
C ALA A 297 7.96 -3.90 -3.32
N ILE A 298 8.04 -3.85 -4.65
CA ILE A 298 9.31 -3.99 -5.39
C ILE A 298 10.30 -2.89 -4.98
N ASP A 299 9.83 -1.66 -4.76
CA ASP A 299 10.69 -0.57 -4.30
C ASP A 299 11.44 -0.98 -3.02
N TYR A 300 10.70 -1.48 -2.03
CA TYR A 300 11.23 -1.91 -0.74
C TYR A 300 11.99 -3.24 -0.77
N LEU A 301 11.67 -4.12 -1.71
CA LEU A 301 12.32 -5.41 -1.85
C LEU A 301 13.66 -5.32 -2.60
N ALA A 302 13.78 -4.40 -3.56
CA ALA A 302 14.89 -4.42 -4.51
C ALA A 302 15.60 -3.07 -4.68
N CYS A 303 14.94 -1.93 -4.54
CA CYS A 303 15.48 -0.64 -4.99
C CYS A 303 15.93 0.29 -3.86
N ARG A 304 15.18 0.34 -2.76
CA ARG A 304 15.31 1.37 -1.74
C ARG A 304 16.32 1.00 -0.64
N GLU A 305 17.20 1.95 -0.30
CA GLU A 305 18.12 1.84 0.83
C GLU A 305 17.86 2.92 1.91
N GLY A 306 17.22 4.04 1.55
CA GLY A 306 16.85 5.12 2.47
C GLY A 306 15.38 5.53 2.45
N LYS A 307 15.04 6.62 3.15
CA LYS A 307 13.66 7.08 3.37
C LYS A 307 13.06 7.83 2.18
N THR A 308 13.88 8.34 1.28
CA THR A 308 13.42 9.05 0.09
C THR A 308 13.62 8.20 -1.16
N PHE A 309 12.90 8.53 -2.23
CA PHE A 309 13.12 7.87 -3.51
C PHE A 309 14.49 8.20 -4.09
N GLU A 310 15.14 9.29 -3.65
CA GLU A 310 16.48 9.71 -4.07
C GLU A 310 17.53 8.72 -3.56
N GLU A 311 17.35 8.21 -2.33
CA GLU A 311 18.19 7.20 -1.66
C GLU A 311 17.93 5.75 -2.16
N ARG A 312 17.47 5.59 -3.39
CA ARG A 312 17.40 4.27 -4.05
C ARG A 312 18.75 3.93 -4.67
N ARG A 313 19.11 2.65 -4.57
CA ARG A 313 20.24 2.05 -5.26
C ARG A 313 19.98 1.86 -6.75
N TYR A 314 18.75 1.52 -7.13
CA TYR A 314 18.36 1.29 -8.52
C TYR A 314 17.18 2.16 -8.91
N ASN A 315 17.14 2.56 -10.18
CA ASN A 315 15.93 3.14 -10.75
C ASN A 315 14.80 2.10 -10.74
N LEU A 316 13.59 2.52 -10.40
CA LEU A 316 12.40 1.68 -10.48
C LEU A 316 11.52 2.10 -11.66
N VAL A 317 11.39 1.22 -12.65
CA VAL A 317 10.62 1.48 -13.86
C VAL A 317 9.43 0.54 -13.97
N LEU A 318 8.26 1.07 -14.31
CA LEU A 318 7.07 0.28 -14.64
C LEU A 318 6.92 0.20 -16.16
N ALA A 319 7.03 -1.00 -16.72
CA ALA A 319 6.89 -1.25 -18.16
C ALA A 319 5.56 -1.95 -18.46
N TRP A 320 4.65 -1.24 -19.12
CA TRP A 320 3.40 -1.78 -19.64
C TRP A 320 3.62 -2.40 -21.02
N GLY A 321 3.33 -3.70 -21.12
CA GLY A 321 3.49 -4.52 -22.33
C GLY A 321 4.57 -5.59 -22.20
N ASN A 322 4.79 -6.31 -23.31
CA ASN A 322 5.84 -7.32 -23.40
C ASN A 322 7.18 -6.64 -23.68
N LEU A 323 8.12 -6.79 -22.75
CA LEU A 323 9.43 -6.16 -22.79
C LEU A 323 10.48 -7.14 -23.29
N ASN A 324 11.17 -6.76 -24.37
CA ASN A 324 12.39 -7.40 -24.84
C ASN A 324 13.59 -6.47 -24.65
N ILE A 325 14.74 -7.05 -24.28
CA ILE A 325 16.00 -6.31 -24.17
C ILE A 325 16.75 -6.48 -25.49
N ASP A 326 16.98 -5.39 -26.20
CA ASP A 326 17.85 -5.37 -27.37
C ASP A 326 19.28 -5.14 -26.91
N ARG A 327 20.08 -6.20 -26.92
CA ARG A 327 21.48 -6.18 -26.48
C ARG A 327 22.43 -5.59 -27.52
N ASP A 328 22.05 -5.61 -28.80
CA ASP A 328 22.91 -5.13 -29.88
C ASP A 328 22.87 -3.60 -29.94
N ASN A 329 21.70 -3.01 -29.72
CA ASN A 329 21.50 -1.56 -29.68
C ASN A 329 21.46 -0.99 -28.25
N GLU A 330 21.70 -1.83 -27.23
CA GLU A 330 21.61 -1.51 -25.81
C GLU A 330 20.34 -0.70 -25.47
N THR A 331 19.18 -1.19 -25.90
CA THR A 331 17.90 -0.48 -25.72
C THR A 331 16.77 -1.43 -25.34
N LEU A 332 15.58 -0.86 -25.09
CA LEU A 332 14.39 -1.60 -24.72
C LEU A 332 13.42 -1.65 -25.91
N VAL A 333 12.73 -2.77 -26.08
CA VAL A 333 11.65 -2.91 -27.06
C VAL A 333 10.39 -3.35 -26.33
N LEU A 334 9.37 -2.49 -26.32
CA LEU A 334 8.05 -2.80 -25.76
C LEU A 334 7.06 -3.07 -26.87
N THR A 335 6.33 -4.18 -26.75
CA THR A 335 5.25 -4.55 -27.67
C THR A 335 4.04 -5.01 -26.87
N SER A 336 2.86 -4.42 -27.11
CA SER A 336 1.58 -4.92 -26.60
C SER A 336 0.46 -4.11 -27.25
N SER A 337 -0.72 -4.72 -27.36
CA SER A 337 -1.97 -4.02 -27.72
C SER A 337 -2.91 -3.87 -26.53
N LYS A 338 -2.49 -4.26 -25.32
CA LYS A 338 -3.34 -4.28 -24.13
C LYS A 338 -3.35 -2.96 -23.37
N SER A 339 -2.29 -2.16 -23.50
CA SER A 339 -2.12 -0.89 -22.81
C SER A 339 -1.27 0.07 -23.62
N THR A 340 -1.58 1.35 -23.48
CA THR A 340 -1.02 2.49 -24.22
C THR A 340 -0.78 3.65 -23.28
N ILE A 341 0.05 4.62 -23.70
CA ILE A 341 0.20 5.87 -22.94
C ILE A 341 -1.14 6.60 -22.78
N GLN A 342 -2.04 6.47 -23.76
CA GLN A 342 -3.34 7.11 -23.74
C GLN A 342 -4.21 6.61 -22.57
N ASP A 343 -4.13 5.33 -22.19
CA ASP A 343 -4.85 4.81 -21.02
C ASP A 343 -4.45 5.53 -19.72
N PHE A 344 -3.16 5.85 -19.57
CA PHE A 344 -2.68 6.65 -18.44
C PHE A 344 -3.22 8.08 -18.51
N ILE A 345 -3.15 8.71 -19.67
CA ILE A 345 -3.60 10.09 -19.87
C ILE A 345 -5.10 10.21 -19.62
N GLU A 346 -5.92 9.27 -20.09
CA GLU A 346 -7.37 9.24 -19.84
C GLU A 346 -7.69 9.09 -18.36
N ALA A 347 -6.98 8.22 -17.64
CA ALA A 347 -7.15 8.06 -16.20
C ALA A 347 -6.77 9.34 -15.41
N VAL A 348 -5.78 10.11 -15.89
CA VAL A 348 -5.43 11.43 -15.34
C VAL A 348 -6.49 12.47 -15.68
N GLN A 349 -6.88 12.59 -16.95
CA GLN A 349 -7.87 13.57 -17.43
C GLN A 349 -9.25 13.35 -16.81
N ALA A 350 -9.62 12.10 -16.50
CA ALA A 350 -10.82 11.77 -15.77
C ALA A 350 -10.86 12.37 -14.35
N SER A 351 -9.73 12.89 -13.83
CA SER A 351 -9.69 13.64 -12.56
C SER A 351 -9.92 15.16 -12.72
N GLU A 352 -9.90 15.69 -13.94
CA GLU A 352 -10.06 17.12 -14.19
C GLU A 352 -11.47 17.62 -13.85
N ASN A 353 -12.49 16.76 -14.01
CA ASN A 353 -13.85 17.07 -13.55
C ASN A 353 -13.96 17.30 -12.02
N LYS A 354 -12.92 16.94 -11.25
CA LYS A 354 -12.81 17.18 -9.81
C LYS A 354 -11.92 18.38 -9.49
N ASN A 355 -11.22 18.94 -10.47
CA ASN A 355 -10.33 20.08 -10.30
C ASN A 355 -11.13 21.37 -10.23
N LEU A 356 -11.06 22.06 -9.10
CA LEU A 356 -11.73 23.34 -8.87
C LEU A 356 -10.81 24.52 -9.20
N LEU A 357 -9.50 24.30 -9.38
CA LEU A 357 -8.51 25.37 -9.53
C LEU A 357 -8.69 26.20 -10.81
N SER A 358 -9.40 25.67 -11.80
CA SER A 358 -9.75 26.36 -13.05
C SER A 358 -11.06 27.16 -12.97
N LYS A 359 -11.86 27.02 -11.90
CA LYS A 359 -13.10 27.78 -11.70
C LYS A 359 -12.82 29.21 -11.23
N ASN A 360 -13.65 30.16 -11.65
CA ASN A 360 -13.65 31.49 -11.02
C ASN A 360 -14.28 31.40 -9.63
N TYR A 361 -13.88 32.30 -8.73
CA TYR A 361 -14.42 32.33 -7.36
C TYR A 361 -15.94 32.51 -7.33
N SER A 362 -16.51 33.29 -8.25
CA SER A 362 -17.96 33.50 -8.39
C SER A 362 -18.74 32.22 -8.71
N ASP A 363 -18.05 31.21 -9.24
CA ASP A 363 -18.64 29.96 -9.73
C ASP A 363 -18.49 28.83 -8.70
N LEU A 364 -17.89 29.10 -7.54
CA LEU A 364 -17.73 28.15 -6.45
C LEU A 364 -18.94 28.16 -5.54
N ASP A 365 -19.53 26.98 -5.31
CA ASP A 365 -20.50 26.82 -4.24
C ASP A 365 -19.82 26.98 -2.87
N SER A 366 -20.56 27.38 -1.84
CA SER A 366 -20.00 27.58 -0.49
C SER A 366 -19.29 26.34 0.08
N HIS A 367 -19.75 25.14 -0.29
CA HIS A 367 -19.13 23.88 0.14
C HIS A 367 -17.87 23.51 -0.68
N GLU A 368 -17.68 24.13 -1.84
CA GLU A 368 -16.50 23.97 -2.68
C GLU A 368 -15.35 24.88 -2.24
N ILE A 369 -15.63 26.02 -1.57
CA ILE A 369 -14.60 26.99 -1.16
C ILE A 369 -13.47 26.33 -0.31
N PRO A 370 -13.75 25.56 0.75
CA PRO A 370 -12.68 24.92 1.54
C PRO A 370 -11.94 23.84 0.73
N ARG A 371 -12.63 23.17 -0.18
CA ARG A 371 -12.06 22.17 -1.09
C ARG A 371 -11.14 22.80 -2.12
N TYR A 372 -11.51 23.96 -2.68
CA TYR A 372 -10.68 24.78 -3.56
C TYR A 372 -9.39 25.15 -2.83
N TYR A 373 -9.49 25.67 -1.60
CA TYR A 373 -8.30 26.03 -0.81
C TYR A 373 -7.41 24.82 -0.50
N MET A 374 -7.98 23.64 -0.25
CA MET A 374 -7.20 22.40 -0.15
C MET A 374 -6.44 22.09 -1.45
N GLN A 375 -7.09 22.22 -2.62
CA GLN A 375 -6.43 22.00 -3.91
C GLN A 375 -5.37 23.05 -4.21
N VAL A 376 -5.49 24.28 -3.71
CA VAL A 376 -4.41 25.28 -3.81
C VAL A 376 -3.15 24.79 -3.10
N ARG A 377 -3.31 24.12 -1.95
CA ARG A 377 -2.18 23.60 -1.15
C ARG A 377 -1.56 22.33 -1.72
N TYR A 378 -2.37 21.42 -2.24
CA TYR A 378 -1.94 20.07 -2.62
C TYR A 378 -2.02 19.77 -4.11
N GLY A 379 -2.46 20.73 -4.92
CA GLY A 379 -2.84 20.52 -6.30
C GLY A 379 -3.90 19.43 -6.43
N SER A 380 -3.77 18.62 -7.49
CA SER A 380 -4.66 17.49 -7.79
C SER A 380 -4.27 16.18 -7.10
N THR A 381 -3.35 16.20 -6.12
CA THR A 381 -2.80 14.99 -5.48
C THR A 381 -3.88 14.02 -5.02
N PHE A 382 -4.90 14.49 -4.30
CA PHE A 382 -5.97 13.64 -3.77
C PHE A 382 -7.13 13.42 -4.74
N SER A 383 -7.20 14.19 -5.83
CA SER A 383 -8.26 14.12 -6.84
C SER A 383 -7.98 13.05 -7.90
N LYS A 384 -6.70 12.67 -8.07
CA LYS A 384 -6.26 11.56 -8.91
C LYS A 384 -6.71 10.21 -8.34
N VAL A 385 -7.05 9.28 -9.23
CA VAL A 385 -7.36 7.89 -8.87
C VAL A 385 -6.13 7.17 -8.29
N LYS A 386 -6.38 6.16 -7.43
CA LYS A 386 -5.33 5.52 -6.62
C LYS A 386 -4.10 5.06 -7.41
N HIS A 387 -4.31 4.43 -8.57
CA HIS A 387 -3.21 3.81 -9.33
C HIS A 387 -2.31 4.87 -9.96
N ILE A 388 -2.87 5.99 -10.41
CA ILE A 388 -2.07 7.14 -10.87
C ILE A 388 -1.21 7.69 -9.74
N ARG A 389 -1.78 7.88 -8.54
CA ARG A 389 -1.02 8.38 -7.37
C ARG A 389 0.15 7.46 -7.04
N VAL A 390 -0.11 6.16 -6.92
CA VAL A 390 0.90 5.16 -6.54
C VAL A 390 1.96 4.95 -7.62
N PHE A 391 1.55 4.80 -8.89
CA PHE A 391 2.52 4.66 -9.99
C PHE A 391 3.43 5.88 -10.09
N SER A 392 2.85 7.08 -10.05
CA SER A 392 3.64 8.32 -10.13
C SER A 392 4.53 8.53 -8.91
N TYR A 393 4.18 7.96 -7.74
CA TYR A 393 4.98 8.06 -6.52
C TYR A 393 6.15 7.07 -6.46
N PHE A 394 5.97 5.85 -6.96
CA PHE A 394 7.03 4.84 -6.88
C PHE A 394 7.88 4.74 -8.14
N ALA A 395 7.33 4.95 -9.33
CA ALA A 395 8.08 4.82 -10.57
C ALA A 395 8.94 6.05 -10.85
N ASP A 396 10.21 5.82 -11.18
CA ASP A 396 11.10 6.82 -11.75
C ASP A 396 10.80 7.02 -13.26
N ALA A 397 10.33 5.97 -13.93
CA ALA A 397 9.73 6.06 -15.26
C ALA A 397 8.61 5.03 -15.46
N ILE A 398 7.64 5.36 -16.31
CA ILE A 398 6.56 4.49 -16.77
C ILE A 398 6.64 4.39 -18.28
N LEU A 399 6.80 3.19 -18.81
CA LEU A 399 6.97 2.92 -20.24
C LEU A 399 5.74 2.22 -20.81
N PHE A 400 5.37 2.61 -22.02
CA PHE A 400 4.35 1.98 -22.85
C PHE A 400 4.94 1.67 -24.23
N PRO A 401 4.30 0.81 -25.06
CA PRO A 401 4.77 0.56 -26.42
C PRO A 401 4.81 1.84 -27.28
N ASP A 402 3.91 2.79 -27.01
CA ASP A 402 3.68 4.00 -27.80
C ASP A 402 4.06 5.31 -27.08
N GLY A 403 4.57 5.25 -25.84
CA GLY A 403 4.94 6.45 -25.09
C GLY A 403 5.68 6.17 -23.78
N ALA A 404 6.13 7.22 -23.10
CA ALA A 404 6.83 7.12 -21.83
C ALA A 404 6.63 8.37 -20.98
N LEU A 405 6.75 8.21 -19.66
CA LEU A 405 6.73 9.27 -18.65
C LEU A 405 7.91 9.02 -17.71
N TRP A 406 8.62 10.06 -17.27
CA TRP A 406 9.72 9.91 -16.33
C TRP A 406 9.82 11.10 -15.39
N ARG A 407 10.50 10.87 -14.27
CA ARG A 407 10.91 11.93 -13.36
C ARG A 407 12.19 12.55 -13.87
N ASP A 408 12.17 13.87 -13.91
CA ASP A 408 13.32 14.68 -14.25
C ASP A 408 13.71 15.49 -13.02
N ALA A 409 15.00 15.51 -12.70
CA ALA A 409 15.59 16.36 -11.66
C ALA A 409 16.86 16.99 -12.24
#